data_AF-A0AAV8UTM4-F1
#
_entry.id   AF-A0AAV8UTM4-F1
#
_cell.length_a   1.000
_cell.length_b   1.000
_cell.length_c   1.000
_cell.angle_alpha   90.00
_cell.angle_beta   90.00
_cell.angle_gamma   90.00
#
_symmetry.space_group_name_H-M   'P 1'
#
loop_
_entity.id
_entity.type
_entity.pdbx_description
1 polymer ?
#
loop_
_entity_poly.entity_id
_entity_poly.type
_entity_poly.pdbx_seq_one_letter_code
_entity_poly.pdbx_strand_id
1 'polypeptide(L)'
;MIEAERTGSVGGRCSLEIDMGDNGTQALAFAVSNAVWEGRHGDRGVCRMMPNVYWRSIPMEDLRKHPQFRQLPELLESTGVPSDPDELANLRQNSKQWDLAHRNRLTSRFVPSVLGFLEEETAKDLQIPFTLKGHEKALGAFEDLLKFSENEIVLEDVRIAVEDDAIDSSLWKTRQANEPGGFPYEYHPENFVPPAEPQDNRVTALRMKWGKIHEPVSILAAVNYFSEMGAQVKETGLHCMEVHHNNVFEEYGIEGSNCLPKIGTSPDGVVDWGNGKVEALEAKNHCPFFFDRSQNKIIVKSHGPFREVGTWYIAQLMWHMLCVGPDCKSAILTSMGIDGVVMHRIQRDEELIRLMLKYVNFFFKNYVMENSAPPENFFHNEPDHRRMIFLTIKAAQEAQSVATLEGNEVQRSPQNLDFFL
;
A
#
# COMPACT_ATOMS: atom_id res chain seq x y z
N MET A 1 37.90 -4.48 41.01
CA MET A 1 39.32 -4.69 40.67
C MET A 1 39.45 -6.04 40.02
N ILE A 2 39.76 -6.06 38.72
CA ILE A 2 40.63 -7.02 38.01
C ILE A 2 40.80 -6.43 36.61
N GLU A 3 42.05 -6.36 36.18
CA GLU A 3 42.57 -5.65 35.01
C GLU A 3 42.16 -6.32 33.69
N ALA A 4 42.07 -5.48 32.64
CA ALA A 4 41.99 -5.91 31.26
C ALA A 4 43.40 -6.06 30.68
N GLU A 5 43.80 -7.28 30.32
CA GLU A 5 44.94 -7.50 29.42
C GLU A 5 44.45 -7.53 27.96
N ARG A 6 45.10 -6.71 27.12
CA ARG A 6 45.01 -6.79 25.66
C ARG A 6 46.08 -7.74 25.13
N THR A 7 45.65 -8.81 24.47
CA THR A 7 46.37 -9.44 23.35
C THR A 7 45.30 -9.76 22.30
N GLY A 8 45.39 -9.27 21.05
CA GLY A 8 46.20 -9.84 19.98
C GLY A 8 45.25 -10.37 18.90
N SER A 9 45.28 -9.79 17.71
CA SER A 9 44.39 -10.07 16.57
C SER A 9 44.62 -11.45 15.94
N VAL A 10 43.55 -12.19 15.57
CA VAL A 10 43.42 -12.95 14.31
C VAL A 10 41.91 -13.06 13.97
N GLY A 11 41.56 -12.90 12.68
CA GLY A 11 40.19 -12.71 12.20
C GLY A 11 39.17 -13.79 12.58
N GLY A 12 37.96 -13.34 12.90
CA GLY A 12 36.78 -14.20 13.08
C GLY A 12 35.58 -13.56 12.40
N ARG A 13 34.85 -14.35 11.61
CA ARG A 13 33.45 -14.04 11.28
C ARG A 13 32.70 -13.92 12.61
N CYS A 14 32.05 -12.79 12.86
CA CYS A 14 31.03 -12.72 13.91
C CYS A 14 29.78 -13.42 13.40
N SER A 15 29.71 -14.75 13.54
CA SER A 15 28.43 -15.43 13.66
C SER A 15 27.94 -15.21 15.10
N LEU A 16 26.84 -14.48 15.26
CA LEU A 16 26.13 -14.46 16.53
C LEU A 16 25.31 -15.76 16.58
N GLU A 17 25.83 -16.80 17.23
CA GLU A 17 24.99 -17.90 17.69
C GLU A 17 24.14 -17.36 18.85
N ILE A 18 22.85 -17.13 18.57
CA ILE A 18 21.86 -16.89 19.60
C ILE A 18 21.27 -18.25 19.95
N ASP A 19 21.55 -18.73 21.16
CA ASP A 19 20.92 -19.92 21.72
C ASP A 19 19.41 -19.65 21.89
N MET A 20 18.63 -20.18 20.96
CA MET A 20 17.18 -20.02 20.92
C MET A 20 16.52 -21.10 21.78
N GLY A 21 16.43 -20.83 23.09
CA GLY A 21 15.40 -21.48 23.92
C GLY A 21 13.99 -21.07 23.48
N ASP A 22 12.98 -21.86 23.87
CA ASP A 22 11.57 -21.86 23.42
C ASP A 22 10.78 -20.52 23.50
N ASN A 23 11.41 -19.40 23.85
CA ASN A 23 10.80 -18.07 23.99
C ASN A 23 11.44 -17.00 23.07
N GLY A 24 12.10 -17.40 21.97
CA GLY A 24 12.95 -16.55 21.12
C GLY A 24 12.33 -15.29 20.49
N THR A 25 11.00 -15.16 20.44
CA THR A 25 10.33 -14.05 19.73
C THR A 25 10.02 -12.83 20.60
N GLN A 26 9.81 -13.01 21.92
CA GLN A 26 9.63 -11.87 22.85
C GLN A 26 10.94 -11.08 23.03
N ALA A 27 12.08 -11.75 22.98
CA ALA A 27 13.39 -11.11 23.01
C ALA A 27 13.64 -10.27 21.74
N LEU A 28 13.14 -10.69 20.58
CA LEU A 28 13.27 -9.94 19.33
C LEU A 28 12.42 -8.66 19.35
N ALA A 29 11.16 -8.73 19.80
CA ALA A 29 10.29 -7.55 19.87
C ALA A 29 10.80 -6.48 20.84
N PHE A 30 11.32 -6.90 22.01
CA PHE A 30 11.89 -5.98 23.02
C PHE A 30 13.28 -5.45 22.62
N ALA A 31 14.09 -6.26 21.93
CA ALA A 31 15.35 -5.79 21.36
C ALA A 31 15.14 -4.83 20.20
N VAL A 32 14.16 -5.05 19.31
CA VAL A 32 13.90 -4.21 18.13
C VAL A 32 13.30 -2.84 18.49
N SER A 33 12.57 -2.72 19.61
CA SER A 33 12.02 -1.43 20.05
C SER A 33 13.07 -0.46 20.63
N ASN A 34 14.25 -0.96 21.04
CA ASN A 34 15.30 -0.16 21.71
C ASN A 34 16.73 -0.38 21.17
N ALA A 35 16.98 -1.33 20.27
CA ALA A 35 18.31 -1.58 19.72
C ALA A 35 18.59 -0.64 18.54
N VAL A 36 19.56 0.25 18.72
CA VAL A 36 20.31 0.80 17.60
C VAL A 36 21.19 -0.32 17.06
N TRP A 37 20.81 -0.91 15.92
CA TRP A 37 21.70 -1.80 15.20
C TRP A 37 22.85 -0.98 14.62
N GLU A 38 24.05 -1.20 15.14
CA GLU A 38 25.25 -0.47 14.74
C GLU A 38 26.13 -1.31 13.83
N GLY A 39 26.40 -0.81 12.62
CA GLY A 39 27.55 -1.27 11.85
C GLY A 39 28.83 -0.73 12.46
N ARG A 40 29.77 -1.61 12.83
CA ARG A 40 31.09 -1.18 13.33
C ARG A 40 31.93 -0.55 12.22
N HIS A 41 32.55 0.58 12.54
CA HIS A 41 33.60 1.21 11.75
C HIS A 41 34.84 0.31 11.64
N GLY A 42 35.28 0.01 10.42
CA GLY A 42 36.66 -0.40 10.16
C GLY A 42 37.53 0.82 9.87
N ASP A 43 38.79 0.80 10.32
CA ASP A 43 39.79 1.89 10.22
C ASP A 43 40.22 2.31 8.80
N ARG A 44 39.38 2.13 7.78
CA ARG A 44 39.62 2.57 6.39
C ARG A 44 38.41 3.19 5.69
N GLY A 45 37.61 3.98 6.41
CA GLY A 45 36.86 5.08 5.82
C GLY A 45 35.72 4.74 4.84
N VAL A 46 35.11 3.55 4.89
CA VAL A 46 33.81 3.28 4.24
C VAL A 46 33.00 2.32 5.10
N CYS A 47 31.92 2.79 5.73
CA CYS A 47 30.89 1.93 6.32
C CYS A 47 29.98 1.43 5.19
N ARG A 48 30.03 0.14 4.86
CA ARG A 48 29.29 -0.50 3.75
C ARG A 48 28.12 -1.36 4.20
N MET A 49 27.54 -1.13 5.38
CA MET A 49 26.34 -1.86 5.78
C MET A 49 25.10 -1.26 5.12
N MET A 50 24.47 -2.07 4.29
CA MET A 50 23.41 -1.66 3.37
C MET A 50 22.04 -2.00 3.96
N PRO A 51 21.05 -1.10 4.02
CA PRO A 51 19.70 -1.47 4.43
C PRO A 51 19.13 -2.63 3.61
N ASN A 52 18.76 -3.73 4.26
CA ASN A 52 18.14 -4.87 3.60
C ASN A 52 16.62 -4.64 3.48
N VAL A 53 16.18 -4.08 2.35
CA VAL A 53 14.76 -3.89 2.04
C VAL A 53 14.01 -5.18 1.72
N TYR A 54 14.72 -6.32 1.60
CA TYR A 54 14.14 -7.66 1.39
C TYR A 54 14.06 -8.47 2.68
N TRP A 55 14.25 -7.81 3.83
CA TRP A 55 14.19 -8.47 5.13
C TRP A 55 12.90 -9.27 5.27
N ARG A 56 13.01 -10.59 5.28
CA ARG A 56 11.89 -11.53 5.38
C ARG A 56 10.71 -11.26 4.40
N SER A 57 10.96 -10.63 3.25
CA SER A 57 9.93 -10.34 2.24
C SER A 57 9.42 -11.60 1.56
N ILE A 58 8.16 -11.58 1.11
CA ILE A 58 7.56 -12.63 0.26
C ILE A 58 7.31 -12.00 -1.12
N PRO A 59 7.83 -12.59 -2.22
CA PRO A 59 7.52 -12.11 -3.57
C PRO A 59 6.03 -12.23 -3.90
N MET A 60 5.51 -11.28 -4.70
CA MET A 60 4.10 -11.34 -5.14
C MET A 60 3.80 -12.61 -5.94
N GLU A 61 4.75 -13.08 -6.76
CA GLU A 61 4.59 -14.33 -7.53
C GLU A 61 4.41 -15.56 -6.64
N ASP A 62 5.01 -15.55 -5.44
CA ASP A 62 4.85 -16.64 -4.50
C ASP A 62 3.52 -16.55 -3.75
N LEU A 63 3.07 -15.33 -3.40
CA LEU A 63 1.71 -15.11 -2.89
C LEU A 63 0.64 -15.55 -3.88
N ARG A 64 0.82 -15.34 -5.18
CA ARG A 64 -0.10 -15.77 -6.24
C ARG A 64 -0.34 -17.27 -6.27
N LYS A 65 0.59 -18.07 -5.75
CA LYS A 65 0.49 -19.53 -5.60
C LYS A 65 -0.21 -19.96 -4.30
N HIS A 66 -0.58 -19.03 -3.42
CA HIS A 66 -1.22 -19.35 -2.15
C HIS A 66 -2.62 -19.92 -2.37
N PRO A 67 -3.00 -21.08 -1.79
CA PRO A 67 -4.27 -21.75 -2.08
C PRO A 67 -5.55 -20.95 -1.76
N GLN A 68 -5.45 -19.94 -0.89
CA GLN A 68 -6.58 -19.07 -0.51
C GLN A 68 -6.51 -17.66 -1.11
N PHE A 69 -5.49 -17.38 -1.92
CA PHE A 69 -5.38 -16.10 -2.63
C PHE A 69 -5.77 -16.30 -4.08
N ARG A 70 -6.64 -15.44 -4.60
CA ARG A 70 -7.04 -15.49 -6.01
C ARG A 70 -6.22 -14.49 -6.80
N GLN A 71 -5.21 -14.99 -7.50
CA GLN A 71 -4.41 -14.18 -8.43
C GLN A 71 -5.23 -13.69 -9.63
N LEU A 72 -4.75 -12.61 -10.25
CA LEU A 72 -5.20 -12.21 -11.59
C LEU A 72 -4.64 -13.15 -12.66
N PRO A 73 -5.35 -13.34 -13.78
CA PRO A 73 -4.83 -14.12 -14.91
C PRO A 73 -3.49 -13.56 -15.40
N GLU A 74 -2.67 -14.44 -15.97
CA GLU A 74 -1.46 -14.00 -16.64
C GLU A 74 -1.81 -13.28 -17.94
N LEU A 75 -1.14 -12.17 -18.20
CA LEU A 75 -1.34 -11.42 -19.43
C LEU A 75 -0.43 -12.01 -20.50
N LEU A 76 -0.99 -12.35 -21.66
CA LEU A 76 -0.17 -12.65 -22.84
C LEU A 76 0.64 -11.38 -23.18
N GLU A 77 1.96 -11.50 -23.30
CA GLU A 77 2.87 -10.37 -23.62
C GLU A 77 2.51 -9.65 -24.93
N SER A 78 1.66 -10.26 -25.78
CA SER A 78 1.04 -9.61 -26.92
C SER A 78 -0.40 -9.20 -26.61
N THR A 79 -0.70 -7.89 -26.76
CA THR A 79 -1.99 -7.22 -27.03
C THR A 79 -2.21 -6.00 -26.11
N GLY A 80 -2.80 -4.93 -26.66
CA GLY A 80 -2.93 -3.57 -26.10
C GLY A 80 -3.67 -3.41 -24.75
N VAL A 81 -4.43 -2.33 -24.58
CA VAL A 81 -5.24 -2.08 -23.37
C VAL A 81 -6.69 -2.44 -23.69
N PRO A 82 -7.37 -3.28 -22.86
CA PRO A 82 -8.78 -3.62 -23.05
C PRO A 82 -9.64 -2.37 -23.23
N SER A 83 -10.56 -2.42 -24.20
CA SER A 83 -11.48 -1.30 -24.43
C SER A 83 -12.61 -1.24 -23.42
N ASP A 84 -13.01 -2.38 -22.85
CA ASP A 84 -14.02 -2.46 -21.81
C ASP A 84 -13.41 -2.02 -20.46
N PRO A 85 -13.93 -0.96 -19.81
CA PRO A 85 -13.46 -0.53 -18.50
C PRO A 85 -13.55 -1.59 -17.39
N ASP A 86 -14.47 -2.57 -17.50
CA ASP A 86 -14.60 -3.66 -16.52
C ASP A 86 -13.41 -4.63 -16.60
N GLU A 87 -12.89 -4.88 -17.80
CA GLU A 87 -11.74 -5.75 -18.01
C GLU A 87 -10.43 -5.16 -17.47
N LEU A 88 -10.37 -3.85 -17.23
CA LEU A 88 -9.18 -3.19 -16.65
C LEU A 88 -8.90 -3.64 -15.21
N ALA A 89 -9.91 -4.12 -14.49
CA ALA A 89 -9.76 -4.72 -13.17
C ALA A 89 -8.99 -6.06 -13.21
N ASN A 90 -8.83 -6.66 -14.39
CA ASN A 90 -8.08 -7.91 -14.57
C ASN A 90 -6.60 -7.70 -14.96
N LEU A 91 -6.15 -6.45 -15.07
CA LEU A 91 -4.75 -6.13 -15.40
C LEU A 91 -3.87 -6.15 -14.14
N ARG A 92 -2.82 -6.96 -14.12
CA ARG A 92 -1.82 -6.96 -13.04
C ARG A 92 -1.15 -5.59 -12.92
N GLN A 93 -0.98 -5.10 -11.68
CA GLN A 93 -0.46 -3.75 -11.42
C GLN A 93 1.00 -3.54 -11.85
N ASN A 94 1.75 -4.62 -12.11
CA ASN A 94 3.11 -4.55 -12.64
C ASN A 94 3.18 -4.63 -14.19
N SER A 95 2.03 -4.65 -14.88
CA SER A 95 1.96 -4.75 -16.34
C SER A 95 2.04 -3.38 -17.03
N LYS A 96 2.55 -3.36 -18.26
CA LYS A 96 2.56 -2.15 -19.09
C LYS A 96 1.14 -1.70 -19.44
N GLN A 97 0.23 -2.64 -19.64
CA GLN A 97 -1.18 -2.39 -19.92
C GLN A 97 -1.84 -1.62 -18.77
N TRP A 98 -1.54 -2.00 -17.53
CA TRP A 98 -2.01 -1.29 -16.34
C TRP A 98 -1.48 0.15 -16.30
N ASP A 99 -0.18 0.36 -16.55
CA ASP A 99 0.41 1.71 -16.63
C ASP A 99 -0.25 2.57 -17.71
N LEU A 100 -0.55 1.97 -18.86
CA LEU A 100 -1.27 2.64 -19.95
C LEU A 100 -2.71 2.96 -19.55
N ALA A 101 -3.44 2.01 -18.95
CA ALA A 101 -4.83 2.19 -18.55
C ALA A 101 -5.03 3.33 -17.54
N HIS A 102 -3.99 3.68 -16.76
CA HIS A 102 -4.00 4.80 -15.82
C HIS A 102 -3.89 6.17 -16.49
N ARG A 103 -3.41 6.24 -17.74
CA ARG A 103 -3.28 7.51 -18.45
C ARG A 103 -4.68 8.11 -18.66
N ASN A 104 -4.75 9.44 -18.53
CA ASN A 104 -5.97 10.23 -18.65
C ASN A 104 -7.08 9.86 -17.64
N ARG A 105 -6.71 9.28 -16.49
CA ARG A 105 -7.64 9.00 -15.40
C ARG A 105 -7.20 9.67 -14.12
N LEU A 106 -8.14 10.30 -13.43
CA LEU A 106 -7.94 10.75 -12.07
C LEU A 106 -7.95 9.54 -11.15
N THR A 107 -6.75 9.14 -10.73
CA THR A 107 -6.55 7.97 -9.86
C THR A 107 -6.49 8.37 -8.39
N SER A 108 -6.77 7.43 -7.50
CA SER A 108 -6.83 7.66 -6.04
C SER A 108 -5.59 8.35 -5.46
N ARG A 109 -4.41 8.20 -6.11
CA ARG A 109 -3.16 8.86 -5.72
C ARG A 109 -3.22 10.39 -5.74
N PHE A 110 -4.03 10.98 -6.62
CA PHE A 110 -4.11 12.44 -6.80
C PHE A 110 -5.30 13.06 -6.07
N VAL A 111 -6.25 12.24 -5.65
CA VAL A 111 -7.51 12.70 -5.06
C VAL A 111 -7.28 13.62 -3.86
N PRO A 112 -6.39 13.31 -2.88
CA PRO A 112 -6.11 14.24 -1.78
C PRO A 112 -5.63 15.62 -2.26
N SER A 113 -4.81 15.66 -3.33
CA SER A 113 -4.31 16.92 -3.89
C SER A 113 -5.44 17.72 -4.53
N VAL A 114 -6.26 17.09 -5.37
CA VAL A 114 -7.37 17.73 -6.10
C VAL A 114 -8.47 18.23 -5.15
N LEU A 115 -8.67 17.53 -4.03
CA LEU A 115 -9.60 17.95 -2.96
C LEU A 115 -9.06 19.09 -2.10
N GLY A 116 -7.81 19.53 -2.31
CA GLY A 116 -7.17 20.53 -1.46
C GLY A 116 -6.86 20.04 -0.05
N PHE A 117 -6.82 18.71 0.18
CA PHE A 117 -6.50 18.14 1.49
C PHE A 117 -5.05 18.39 1.88
N LEU A 118 -4.17 18.46 0.89
CA LEU A 118 -2.73 18.66 1.09
C LEU A 118 -2.31 20.14 1.12
N GLU A 119 -3.26 21.08 1.02
CA GLU A 119 -3.02 22.52 1.22
C GLU A 119 -2.82 22.83 2.70
N GLU A 120 -2.05 23.87 3.03
CA GLU A 120 -1.55 24.14 4.39
C GLU A 120 -2.65 24.18 5.46
N GLU A 121 -3.73 24.94 5.23
CA GLU A 121 -4.81 25.12 6.21
C GLU A 121 -5.66 23.86 6.35
N THR A 122 -6.06 23.23 5.23
CA THR A 122 -6.82 21.98 5.26
C THR A 122 -6.01 20.83 5.88
N ALA A 123 -4.73 20.72 5.53
CA ALA A 123 -3.83 19.71 6.04
C ALA A 123 -3.66 19.82 7.56
N LYS A 124 -3.67 21.04 8.09
CA LYS A 124 -3.65 21.30 9.54
C LYS A 124 -4.92 20.79 10.21
N ASP A 125 -6.10 21.06 9.65
CA ASP A 125 -7.37 20.57 10.20
C ASP A 125 -7.47 19.03 10.17
N LEU A 126 -6.98 18.43 9.09
CA LEU A 126 -6.90 16.99 8.92
C LEU A 126 -5.73 16.35 9.68
N GLN A 127 -4.81 17.12 10.28
CA GLN A 127 -3.60 16.60 10.93
C GLN A 127 -2.71 15.77 9.98
N ILE A 128 -2.61 16.17 8.72
CA ILE A 128 -1.75 15.52 7.73
C ILE A 128 -0.28 15.77 8.07
N PRO A 129 0.58 14.73 8.07
CA PRO A 129 2.01 14.86 8.30
C PRO A 129 2.66 15.90 7.38
N PHE A 130 3.60 16.67 7.93
CA PHE A 130 4.31 17.73 7.21
C PHE A 130 4.93 17.26 5.88
N THR A 131 5.40 16.00 5.82
CA THR A 131 6.03 15.44 4.61
C THR A 131 5.05 15.11 3.49
N LEU A 132 3.74 15.14 3.74
CA LEU A 132 2.69 14.81 2.77
C LEU A 132 1.97 16.05 2.23
N LYS A 133 1.98 17.16 2.97
CA LYS A 133 1.33 18.42 2.56
C LYS A 133 2.27 19.32 1.74
N GLY A 134 1.68 20.19 0.95
CA GLY A 134 2.38 21.16 0.10
C GLY A 134 1.56 21.54 -1.14
N HIS A 135 1.58 22.81 -1.51
CA HIS A 135 0.85 23.32 -2.67
C HIS A 135 1.33 22.70 -3.99
N GLU A 136 2.60 22.29 -4.05
CA GLU A 136 3.17 21.60 -5.21
C GLU A 136 2.44 20.28 -5.54
N LYS A 137 1.72 19.69 -4.58
CA LYS A 137 0.91 18.50 -4.81
C LYS A 137 -0.32 18.80 -5.67
N ALA A 138 -0.96 19.94 -5.45
CA ALA A 138 -2.09 20.40 -6.26
C ALA A 138 -1.62 20.83 -7.65
N LEU A 139 -0.48 21.54 -7.74
CA LEU A 139 0.13 21.91 -9.02
C LEU A 139 0.52 20.68 -9.84
N GLY A 140 1.14 19.68 -9.23
CA GLY A 140 1.48 18.42 -9.93
C GLY A 140 0.25 17.66 -10.41
N ALA A 141 -0.83 17.62 -9.63
CA ALA A 141 -2.10 17.03 -10.06
C ALA A 141 -2.74 17.81 -11.22
N PHE A 142 -2.71 19.15 -11.16
CA PHE A 142 -3.18 20.03 -12.23
C PHE A 142 -2.40 19.81 -13.54
N GLU A 143 -1.07 19.79 -13.50
CA GLU A 143 -0.21 19.54 -14.66
C GLU A 143 -0.45 18.17 -15.28
N ASP A 144 -0.63 17.13 -14.45
CA ASP A 144 -0.94 15.79 -14.95
C ASP A 144 -2.34 15.71 -15.57
N LEU A 145 -3.33 16.42 -15.01
CA LEU A 145 -4.68 16.50 -15.55
C LEU A 145 -4.76 17.28 -16.87
N LEU A 146 -3.93 18.30 -17.08
CA LEU A 146 -3.87 19.03 -18.36
C LEU A 146 -3.46 18.11 -19.53
N LYS A 147 -2.57 17.15 -19.26
CA LYS A 147 -2.09 16.18 -20.26
C LYS A 147 -3.16 15.18 -20.70
N PHE A 148 -4.34 15.18 -20.07
CA PHE A 148 -5.42 14.24 -20.38
C PHE A 148 -5.96 14.39 -21.80
N SER A 149 -5.84 15.59 -22.37
CA SER A 149 -6.34 15.91 -23.72
C SER A 149 -5.36 15.55 -24.84
N GLU A 150 -4.08 15.28 -24.52
CA GLU A 150 -3.01 15.16 -25.51
C GLU A 150 -2.67 13.70 -25.89
N ASN A 151 -3.12 12.72 -25.12
CA ASN A 151 -2.69 11.33 -25.24
C ASN A 151 -3.88 10.40 -25.50
N GLU A 152 -4.46 10.42 -26.71
CA GLU A 152 -5.46 9.43 -27.08
C GLU A 152 -4.81 8.03 -27.08
N ILE A 153 -5.22 7.18 -26.13
CA ILE A 153 -4.76 5.80 -26.06
C ILE A 153 -5.54 5.02 -27.11
N VAL A 154 -4.84 4.41 -28.05
CA VAL A 154 -5.45 3.45 -28.95
C VAL A 154 -5.76 2.19 -28.13
N LEU A 155 -7.05 2.01 -27.81
CA LEU A 155 -7.57 0.79 -27.21
C LEU A 155 -7.63 -0.28 -28.32
N GLU A 156 -7.22 -1.50 -28.00
CA GLU A 156 -7.23 -2.63 -28.94
C GLU A 156 -7.97 -3.80 -28.30
N ASP A 157 -8.62 -4.64 -29.11
CA ASP A 157 -9.25 -5.88 -28.64
C ASP A 157 -8.15 -6.85 -28.14
N VAL A 158 -8.01 -6.90 -26.82
CA VAL A 158 -6.99 -7.69 -26.11
C VAL A 158 -7.58 -9.03 -25.71
N ARG A 159 -6.84 -10.10 -25.96
CA ARG A 159 -7.22 -11.43 -25.46
C ARG A 159 -6.43 -11.71 -24.19
N ILE A 160 -7.12 -11.70 -23.06
CA ILE A 160 -6.57 -12.19 -21.78
C ILE A 160 -6.50 -13.72 -21.87
N ALA A 161 -5.31 -14.30 -21.70
CA ALA A 161 -5.22 -15.75 -21.57
C ALA A 161 -5.79 -16.15 -20.21
N VAL A 162 -6.71 -17.11 -20.25
CA VAL A 162 -7.08 -17.88 -19.07
C VAL A 162 -6.29 -19.19 -19.18
N GLU A 163 -5.03 -19.16 -18.75
CA GLU A 163 -4.30 -20.42 -18.53
C GLU A 163 -4.57 -20.85 -17.08
N ASP A 164 -5.26 -22.00 -16.94
CA ASP A 164 -5.34 -22.75 -15.69
C ASP A 164 -3.99 -23.43 -15.48
N ASP A 165 -2.98 -22.65 -15.09
CA ASP A 165 -1.73 -23.23 -14.64
C ASP A 165 -2.01 -24.05 -13.38
N ALA A 166 -1.64 -25.32 -13.44
CA ALA A 166 -1.67 -26.18 -12.27
C ALA A 166 -0.81 -25.52 -11.19
N ILE A 167 -1.45 -25.09 -10.09
CA ILE A 167 -0.79 -24.46 -8.96
C ILE A 167 0.31 -25.40 -8.48
N ASP A 168 1.58 -25.06 -8.75
CA ASP A 168 2.71 -25.71 -8.12
C ASP A 168 2.68 -25.34 -6.63
N SER A 169 1.99 -26.18 -5.85
CA SER A 169 1.73 -25.98 -4.43
C SER A 169 2.94 -26.30 -3.56
N SER A 170 4.12 -26.55 -4.13
CA SER A 170 5.32 -26.94 -3.38
C SER A 170 5.78 -25.88 -2.37
N LEU A 171 5.50 -24.59 -2.64
CA LEU A 171 5.84 -23.47 -1.77
C LEU A 171 4.94 -23.33 -0.55
N TRP A 172 3.68 -23.76 -0.64
CA TRP A 172 2.67 -23.57 0.40
C TRP A 172 2.27 -24.92 0.98
N LYS A 173 2.83 -25.25 2.14
CA LYS A 173 2.56 -26.53 2.79
C LYS A 173 1.33 -26.41 3.68
N THR A 174 0.39 -27.33 3.50
CA THR A 174 -0.73 -27.48 4.43
C THR A 174 -0.21 -27.86 5.80
N ARG A 175 -0.61 -27.11 6.81
CA ARG A 175 -0.28 -27.41 8.19
C ARG A 175 -1.07 -28.61 8.67
N GLN A 176 -0.45 -29.48 9.47
CA GLN A 176 -1.17 -30.62 10.04
C GLN A 176 -2.20 -30.14 11.07
N ALA A 177 -3.42 -30.67 11.02
CA ALA A 177 -4.55 -30.24 11.84
C ALA A 177 -4.34 -30.33 13.37
N ASN A 178 -3.27 -30.98 13.82
CA ASN A 178 -2.97 -31.21 15.24
C ASN A 178 -1.94 -30.21 15.81
N GLU A 179 -1.40 -29.30 15.00
CA GLU A 179 -0.46 -28.29 15.49
C GLU A 179 -1.23 -27.08 16.07
N PRO A 180 -1.08 -26.78 17.38
CA PRO A 180 -1.77 -25.65 17.97
C PRO A 180 -1.22 -24.31 17.47
N GLY A 181 -2.11 -23.46 16.96
CA GLY A 181 -1.87 -22.05 16.64
C GLY A 181 -1.23 -21.82 15.27
N GLY A 182 -1.82 -20.92 14.48
CA GLY A 182 -1.30 -20.40 13.20
C GLY A 182 -2.08 -20.87 11.97
N PHE A 183 -1.71 -20.34 10.81
CA PHE A 183 -2.54 -20.38 9.60
C PHE A 183 -2.52 -21.74 8.89
N PRO A 184 -3.56 -22.07 8.09
CA PRO A 184 -3.68 -23.37 7.41
C PRO A 184 -2.56 -23.70 6.43
N TYR A 185 -1.89 -22.68 5.88
CA TYR A 185 -0.80 -22.82 4.93
C TYR A 185 0.45 -22.10 5.44
N GLU A 186 1.59 -22.78 5.37
CA GLU A 186 2.89 -22.26 5.74
C GLU A 186 3.77 -22.04 4.51
N TYR A 187 4.52 -20.94 4.51
CA TYR A 187 5.40 -20.52 3.43
C TYR A 187 6.77 -21.18 3.52
N HIS A 188 7.09 -22.00 2.52
CA HIS A 188 8.35 -22.73 2.37
C HIS A 188 9.02 -22.31 1.06
N PRO A 189 9.72 -21.16 1.01
CA PRO A 189 10.36 -20.69 -0.21
C PRO A 189 11.50 -21.61 -0.65
N GLU A 190 11.70 -21.73 -1.96
CA GLU A 190 12.99 -22.12 -2.51
C GLU A 190 14.06 -21.06 -2.15
N ASN A 191 15.35 -21.36 -2.28
CA ASN A 191 16.42 -20.40 -1.94
C ASN A 191 16.23 -19.08 -2.73
N PHE A 192 15.70 -18.05 -2.08
CA PHE A 192 15.47 -16.73 -2.66
C PHE A 192 16.72 -15.89 -2.46
N VAL A 193 17.35 -15.54 -3.59
CA VAL A 193 18.47 -14.61 -3.63
C VAL A 193 17.90 -13.24 -4.02
N PRO A 194 18.02 -12.21 -3.17
CA PRO A 194 17.60 -10.87 -3.52
C PRO A 194 18.22 -10.40 -4.84
N PRO A 195 17.48 -9.71 -5.71
CA PRO A 195 18.02 -9.25 -6.98
C PRO A 195 19.16 -8.24 -6.75
N ALA A 196 20.21 -8.36 -7.56
CA ALA A 196 21.37 -7.48 -7.58
C ALA A 196 20.98 -6.12 -8.20
N GLU A 197 20.34 -5.26 -7.42
CA GLU A 197 19.90 -3.94 -7.89
C GLU A 197 20.88 -2.82 -7.49
N PRO A 198 20.99 -1.75 -8.30
CA PRO A 198 21.70 -0.54 -7.92
C PRO A 198 21.11 0.01 -6.62
N GLN A 199 21.95 0.22 -5.62
CA GLN A 199 21.50 0.58 -4.29
C GLN A 199 21.36 2.11 -4.17
N ASP A 200 20.14 2.57 -3.91
CA ASP A 200 19.85 3.98 -3.59
C ASP A 200 19.81 4.16 -2.06
N ASN A 201 20.81 4.86 -1.53
CA ASN A 201 20.94 5.11 -0.09
C ASN A 201 20.07 6.28 0.40
N ARG A 202 19.30 6.94 -0.48
CA ARG A 202 18.37 7.97 -0.06
C ARG A 202 17.21 7.31 0.68
N VAL A 203 16.98 7.70 1.94
CA VAL A 203 15.91 7.14 2.78
C VAL A 203 14.53 7.20 2.11
N THR A 204 14.24 8.26 1.35
CA THR A 204 12.99 8.34 0.59
C THR A 204 12.85 7.21 -0.44
N ALA A 205 13.92 6.87 -1.16
CA ALA A 205 13.92 5.75 -2.11
C ALA A 205 13.79 4.40 -1.39
N LEU A 206 14.49 4.22 -0.26
CA LEU A 206 14.36 3.03 0.59
C LEU A 206 12.94 2.83 1.11
N ARG A 207 12.25 3.90 1.51
CA ARG A 207 10.86 3.84 1.99
C ARG A 207 9.90 3.37 0.89
N MET A 208 10.02 3.92 -0.31
CA MET A 208 9.20 3.50 -1.45
C MET A 208 9.46 2.04 -1.82
N LYS A 209 10.74 1.65 -1.86
CA LYS A 209 11.14 0.28 -2.19
C LYS A 209 10.67 -0.73 -1.13
N TRP A 210 10.82 -0.40 0.16
CA TRP A 210 10.27 -1.19 1.27
C TRP A 210 8.76 -1.36 1.12
N GLY A 211 8.04 -0.26 0.87
CA GLY A 211 6.60 -0.24 0.65
C GLY A 211 6.16 -1.32 -0.33
N LYS A 212 6.75 -1.30 -1.52
CA LYS A 212 6.46 -2.22 -2.62
C LYS A 212 6.87 -3.67 -2.33
N ILE A 213 8.07 -3.90 -1.80
CA ILE A 213 8.58 -5.26 -1.53
C ILE A 213 7.75 -5.98 -0.46
N HIS A 214 7.22 -5.23 0.51
CA HIS A 214 6.50 -5.78 1.64
C HIS A 214 4.98 -5.84 1.45
N GLU A 215 4.46 -5.31 0.34
CA GLU A 215 3.03 -5.36 0.01
C GLU A 215 2.46 -6.79 0.02
N PRO A 216 3.10 -7.81 -0.57
CA PRO A 216 2.58 -9.18 -0.53
C PRO A 216 2.51 -9.76 0.89
N VAL A 217 3.39 -9.33 1.80
CA VAL A 217 3.34 -9.79 3.20
C VAL A 217 2.11 -9.23 3.92
N SER A 218 1.76 -7.96 3.66
CA SER A 218 0.55 -7.36 4.19
C SER A 218 -0.71 -7.98 3.60
N ILE A 219 -0.72 -8.24 2.30
CA ILE A 219 -1.84 -8.95 1.65
C ILE A 219 -1.96 -10.38 2.20
N LEU A 220 -0.84 -11.09 2.41
CA LEU A 220 -0.85 -12.42 3.03
C LEU A 220 -1.45 -12.40 4.44
N ALA A 221 -1.16 -11.37 5.25
CA ALA A 221 -1.80 -11.23 6.55
C ALA A 221 -3.33 -11.15 6.40
N ALA A 222 -3.82 -10.39 5.43
CA ALA A 222 -5.26 -10.29 5.14
C ALA A 222 -5.82 -11.62 4.61
N VAL A 223 -5.11 -12.32 3.71
CA VAL A 223 -5.48 -13.66 3.21
C VAL A 223 -5.69 -14.61 4.39
N ASN A 224 -4.69 -14.70 5.26
CA ASN A 224 -4.69 -15.59 6.42
C ASN A 224 -5.86 -15.29 7.36
N TYR A 225 -6.11 -14.03 7.68
CA TYR A 225 -7.20 -13.63 8.58
C TYR A 225 -8.59 -13.83 7.96
N PHE A 226 -8.83 -13.30 6.75
CA PHE A 226 -10.17 -13.29 6.16
C PHE A 226 -10.58 -14.66 5.60
N SER A 227 -9.64 -15.52 5.21
CA SER A 227 -9.96 -16.87 4.73
C SER A 227 -10.48 -17.76 5.85
N GLU A 228 -10.01 -17.58 7.09
CA GLU A 228 -10.58 -18.25 8.27
C GLU A 228 -12.02 -17.79 8.55
N MET A 229 -12.39 -16.59 8.12
CA MET A 229 -13.75 -16.06 8.19
C MET A 229 -14.62 -16.45 6.99
N GLY A 230 -14.10 -17.27 6.06
CA GLY A 230 -14.82 -17.73 4.87
C GLY A 230 -14.82 -16.77 3.69
N ALA A 231 -14.03 -15.69 3.72
CA ALA A 231 -13.84 -14.81 2.57
C ALA A 231 -12.66 -15.26 1.71
N GLN A 232 -12.57 -14.73 0.49
CA GLN A 232 -11.42 -14.91 -0.40
C GLN A 232 -10.79 -13.55 -0.69
N VAL A 233 -9.48 -13.43 -0.51
CA VAL A 233 -8.74 -12.22 -0.92
C VAL A 233 -8.27 -12.41 -2.37
N LYS A 234 -8.54 -11.41 -3.20
CA LYS A 234 -8.25 -11.41 -4.63
C LYS A 234 -7.26 -10.31 -4.97
N GLU A 235 -6.33 -10.62 -5.85
CA GLU A 235 -5.58 -9.62 -6.59
C GLU A 235 -6.53 -8.83 -7.50
N THR A 236 -6.26 -7.55 -7.69
CA THR A 236 -7.06 -6.71 -8.59
C THR A 236 -6.23 -5.65 -9.31
N GLY A 237 -6.71 -5.28 -10.49
CA GLY A 237 -6.18 -4.21 -11.33
C GLY A 237 -6.93 -2.90 -11.13
N LEU A 238 -7.14 -2.18 -12.23
CA LEU A 238 -7.76 -0.86 -12.25
C LEU A 238 -9.28 -0.96 -12.29
N HIS A 239 -9.93 -0.57 -11.19
CA HIS A 239 -11.37 -0.36 -11.11
C HIS A 239 -11.74 1.01 -11.67
N CYS A 240 -12.69 1.05 -12.60
CA CYS A 240 -13.12 2.28 -13.26
C CYS A 240 -14.53 2.68 -12.80
N MET A 241 -14.72 3.96 -12.47
CA MET A 241 -16.02 4.44 -11.99
C MET A 241 -17.14 4.25 -13.03
N GLU A 242 -16.84 4.39 -14.32
CA GLU A 242 -17.82 4.26 -15.40
C GLU A 242 -18.41 2.85 -15.56
N VAL A 243 -17.84 1.82 -14.90
CA VAL A 243 -18.39 0.44 -14.92
C VAL A 243 -19.70 0.36 -14.15
N HIS A 244 -19.81 1.12 -13.06
CA HIS A 244 -20.95 1.02 -12.12
C HIS A 244 -21.87 2.24 -12.15
N HIS A 245 -21.40 3.36 -12.71
CA HIS A 245 -22.07 4.65 -12.61
C HIS A 245 -22.34 5.20 -14.01
N ASN A 246 -23.56 5.02 -14.51
CA ASN A 246 -23.98 5.51 -15.81
C ASN A 246 -24.20 7.02 -15.82
N ASN A 247 -24.71 7.58 -14.71
CA ASN A 247 -24.91 9.01 -14.56
C ASN A 247 -24.59 9.47 -13.13
N VAL A 248 -23.29 9.54 -12.84
CA VAL A 248 -22.78 9.94 -11.52
C VAL A 248 -23.34 11.31 -11.05
N PHE A 249 -23.62 12.23 -11.97
CA PHE A 249 -24.17 13.54 -11.63
C PHE A 249 -25.60 13.45 -11.08
N GLU A 250 -26.43 12.60 -11.66
CA GLU A 250 -27.79 12.34 -11.18
C GLU A 250 -27.77 11.49 -9.91
N GLU A 251 -26.99 10.41 -9.88
CA GLU A 251 -26.87 9.50 -8.74
C GLU A 251 -26.40 10.20 -7.46
N TYR A 252 -25.46 11.13 -7.61
CA TYR A 252 -24.87 11.88 -6.49
C TYR A 252 -25.38 13.32 -6.38
N GLY A 253 -26.33 13.76 -7.22
CA GLY A 253 -26.87 15.12 -7.17
C GLY A 253 -25.79 16.21 -7.30
N ILE A 254 -24.85 16.03 -8.23
CA ILE A 254 -23.78 16.98 -8.50
C ILE A 254 -24.30 18.02 -9.49
N GLU A 255 -24.57 19.22 -8.99
CA GLU A 255 -25.04 20.33 -9.83
C GLU A 255 -23.92 20.90 -10.71
N GLY A 256 -24.23 21.16 -11.98
CA GLY A 256 -23.32 21.78 -12.94
C GLY A 256 -22.61 20.78 -13.86
N SER A 257 -22.48 21.20 -15.13
CA SER A 257 -21.81 20.54 -16.28
C SER A 257 -21.10 19.19 -16.06
N ASN A 258 -21.38 18.23 -16.95
CA ASN A 258 -20.82 16.87 -17.01
C ASN A 258 -19.30 16.83 -17.33
N CYS A 259 -18.47 17.44 -16.49
CA CYS A 259 -17.05 17.69 -16.77
C CYS A 259 -16.10 16.89 -15.86
N LEU A 260 -16.53 15.75 -15.31
CA LEU A 260 -15.61 14.91 -14.54
C LEU A 260 -14.58 14.27 -15.48
N PRO A 261 -13.29 14.21 -15.09
CA PRO A 261 -12.34 13.36 -15.79
C PRO A 261 -12.78 11.89 -15.67
N LYS A 262 -12.22 11.01 -16.49
CA LYS A 262 -12.32 9.57 -16.21
C LYS A 262 -11.72 9.29 -14.84
N ILE A 263 -12.36 8.43 -14.05
CA ILE A 263 -11.98 8.16 -12.66
C ILE A 263 -11.67 6.67 -12.53
N GLY A 264 -10.63 6.35 -11.77
CA GLY A 264 -10.34 4.96 -11.43
C GLY A 264 -9.45 4.80 -10.22
N THR A 265 -9.22 3.56 -9.82
CA THR A 265 -8.35 3.22 -8.71
C THR A 265 -7.87 1.78 -8.77
N SER A 266 -6.72 1.51 -8.16
CA SER A 266 -6.13 0.17 -8.10
C SER A 266 -5.88 -0.19 -6.64
N PRO A 267 -6.88 -0.71 -5.91
CA PRO A 267 -6.66 -1.26 -4.57
C PRO A 267 -5.62 -2.37 -4.61
N ASP A 268 -4.89 -2.58 -3.51
CA ASP A 268 -3.90 -3.66 -3.41
C ASP A 268 -4.55 -5.07 -3.39
N GLY A 269 -5.86 -5.12 -3.15
CA GLY A 269 -6.68 -6.32 -3.33
C GLY A 269 -8.16 -6.06 -3.10
N VAL A 270 -8.97 -7.12 -3.19
CA VAL A 270 -10.39 -7.12 -2.82
C VAL A 270 -10.67 -8.32 -1.93
N VAL A 271 -11.36 -8.10 -0.82
CA VAL A 271 -11.92 -9.17 0.03
C VAL A 271 -13.33 -9.48 -0.48
N ASP A 272 -13.54 -10.68 -1.01
CA ASP A 272 -14.85 -11.18 -1.47
C ASP A 272 -15.43 -12.17 -0.46
N TRP A 273 -16.62 -11.86 0.04
CA TRP A 273 -17.33 -12.67 1.03
C TRP A 273 -18.20 -13.80 0.42
N GLY A 274 -18.24 -13.92 -0.90
CA GLY A 274 -19.01 -14.95 -1.62
C GLY A 274 -20.53 -14.74 -1.62
N ASN A 275 -21.03 -13.69 -0.96
CA ASN A 275 -22.44 -13.33 -0.87
C ASN A 275 -22.78 -12.03 -1.62
N GLY A 276 -21.91 -11.60 -2.53
CA GLY A 276 -21.99 -10.33 -3.25
C GLY A 276 -21.35 -9.16 -2.51
N LYS A 277 -21.09 -9.26 -1.20
CA LYS A 277 -20.36 -8.22 -0.46
C LYS A 277 -18.87 -8.28 -0.82
N VAL A 278 -18.30 -7.12 -1.13
CA VAL A 278 -16.86 -6.94 -1.32
C VAL A 278 -16.32 -5.82 -0.42
N GLU A 279 -15.02 -5.87 -0.12
CA GLU A 279 -14.30 -4.79 0.54
C GLU A 279 -12.99 -4.52 -0.20
N ALA A 280 -12.70 -3.26 -0.52
CA ALA A 280 -11.40 -2.88 -1.06
C ALA A 280 -10.31 -3.09 0.00
N LEU A 281 -9.13 -3.57 -0.40
CA LEU A 281 -7.98 -3.77 0.49
C LEU A 281 -6.85 -2.81 0.10
N GLU A 282 -6.29 -2.12 1.09
CA GLU A 282 -5.13 -1.25 0.96
C GLU A 282 -4.05 -1.68 1.96
N ALA A 283 -2.82 -1.88 1.51
CA ALA A 283 -1.67 -2.21 2.31
C ALA A 283 -0.74 -1.00 2.49
N LYS A 284 -0.34 -0.73 3.74
CA LYS A 284 0.62 0.32 4.10
C LYS A 284 1.74 -0.25 4.95
N ASN A 285 2.94 -0.29 4.39
CA ASN A 285 4.11 -0.90 5.00
C ASN A 285 5.08 0.17 5.54
N HIS A 286 5.29 0.17 6.84
CA HIS A 286 6.17 1.12 7.53
C HIS A 286 7.63 0.70 7.42
N CYS A 287 8.37 1.46 6.64
CA CYS A 287 9.81 1.25 6.49
C CYS A 287 10.53 1.57 7.81
N PRO A 288 11.34 0.63 8.34
CA PRO A 288 12.02 0.81 9.61
C PRO A 288 13.34 1.58 9.45
N PHE A 289 13.75 1.93 8.23
CA PHE A 289 15.04 2.61 7.98
C PHE A 289 14.91 4.13 8.07
N PHE A 290 15.75 4.75 8.90
CA PHE A 290 15.81 6.20 9.12
C PHE A 290 17.23 6.71 9.00
N PHE A 291 17.40 7.95 8.55
CA PHE A 291 18.69 8.61 8.55
C PHE A 291 18.86 9.42 9.84
N ASP A 292 19.80 9.01 10.68
CA ASP A 292 20.22 9.78 11.83
C ASP A 292 21.23 10.85 11.38
N ARG A 293 20.77 12.11 11.34
CA ARG A 293 21.62 13.25 10.97
C ARG A 293 22.75 13.51 11.97
N SER A 294 22.56 13.19 13.24
CA SER A 294 23.57 13.43 14.29
C SER A 294 24.74 12.47 14.17
N GLN A 295 24.46 11.24 13.76
CA GLN A 295 25.45 10.17 13.60
C GLN A 295 25.85 9.93 12.15
N ASN A 296 25.25 10.66 11.21
CA ASN A 296 25.45 10.53 9.76
C ASN A 296 25.34 9.06 9.28
N LYS A 297 24.35 8.32 9.81
CA LYS A 297 24.18 6.88 9.54
C LYS A 297 22.72 6.49 9.38
N ILE A 298 22.45 5.38 8.69
CA ILE A 298 21.13 4.77 8.65
C ILE A 298 20.94 3.90 9.90
N ILE A 299 19.80 4.04 10.55
CA ILE A 299 19.38 3.27 11.72
C ILE A 299 18.07 2.54 11.45
N VAL A 300 17.81 1.50 12.23
CA VAL A 300 16.51 0.80 12.28
C VAL A 300 15.70 1.37 13.44
N LYS A 301 14.47 1.79 13.17
CA LYS A 301 13.50 2.24 14.19
C LYS A 301 12.10 1.78 13.78
N SER A 302 11.46 0.93 14.59
CA SER A 302 10.04 0.60 14.40
C SER A 302 9.16 1.68 15.01
N HIS A 303 8.14 2.12 14.29
CA HIS A 303 6.99 2.84 14.87
C HIS A 303 5.76 1.94 14.97
N GLY A 304 5.90 0.68 14.56
CA GLY A 304 4.85 -0.32 14.46
C GLY A 304 3.75 -0.01 13.46
N PRO A 305 2.77 -0.92 13.35
CA PRO A 305 1.55 -0.65 12.59
C PRO A 305 0.73 0.47 13.25
N PHE A 306 -0.01 1.23 12.46
CA PHE A 306 -0.89 2.26 12.99
C PHE A 306 -2.00 1.64 13.84
N ARG A 307 -2.12 2.11 15.07
CA ARG A 307 -3.22 1.75 15.98
C ARG A 307 -4.51 2.51 15.68
N GLU A 308 -4.41 3.62 14.95
CA GLU A 308 -5.52 4.47 14.53
C GLU A 308 -5.37 4.82 13.04
N VAL A 309 -6.47 5.04 12.34
CA VAL A 309 -6.44 5.41 10.92
C VAL A 309 -6.14 6.90 10.78
N GLY A 310 -5.10 7.24 10.03
CA GLY A 310 -4.83 8.62 9.64
C GLY A 310 -5.86 9.14 8.64
N THR A 311 -6.32 10.38 8.83
CA THR A 311 -7.27 11.08 7.93
C THR A 311 -6.80 11.12 6.47
N TRP A 312 -5.47 11.15 6.26
CA TRP A 312 -4.87 11.20 4.92
C TRP A 312 -5.08 9.94 4.09
N TYR A 313 -5.55 8.83 4.67
CA TYR A 313 -5.97 7.63 3.92
C TYR A 313 -7.43 7.66 3.50
N ILE A 314 -8.29 8.43 4.18
CA ILE A 314 -9.75 8.33 4.02
C ILE A 314 -10.20 8.69 2.61
N ALA A 315 -9.67 9.78 2.04
CA ALA A 315 -10.02 10.15 0.67
C ALA A 315 -9.65 9.04 -0.34
N GLN A 316 -8.48 8.41 -0.17
CA GLN A 316 -8.06 7.30 -1.02
C GLN A 316 -9.03 6.11 -0.88
N LEU A 317 -9.36 5.70 0.35
CA LEU A 317 -10.23 4.56 0.63
C LEU A 317 -11.68 4.79 0.17
N MET A 318 -12.22 6.00 0.32
CA MET A 318 -13.53 6.37 -0.23
C MET A 318 -13.55 6.29 -1.75
N TRP A 319 -12.44 6.68 -2.40
CA TRP A 319 -12.27 6.53 -3.85
C TRP A 319 -12.20 5.06 -4.28
N HIS A 320 -11.56 4.21 -3.47
CA HIS A 320 -11.53 2.77 -3.70
C HIS A 320 -12.94 2.20 -3.69
N MET A 321 -13.70 2.48 -2.63
CA MET A 321 -15.08 2.02 -2.53
C MET A 321 -15.93 2.54 -3.69
N LEU A 322 -15.80 3.82 -4.07
CA LEU A 322 -16.52 4.38 -5.22
C LEU A 322 -16.29 3.57 -6.49
N CYS A 323 -15.03 3.31 -6.86
CA CYS A 323 -14.74 2.66 -8.15
C CYS A 323 -14.93 1.14 -8.12
N VAL A 324 -14.73 0.47 -6.97
CA VAL A 324 -15.03 -0.98 -6.82
C VAL A 324 -16.54 -1.23 -6.90
N GLY A 325 -17.36 -0.20 -6.67
CA GLY A 325 -18.78 -0.21 -6.98
C GLY A 325 -19.70 -0.27 -5.76
N PRO A 326 -21.02 -0.34 -6.02
CA PRO A 326 -22.04 -0.17 -4.98
C PRO A 326 -22.02 -1.26 -3.91
N ASP A 327 -21.55 -2.47 -4.22
CA ASP A 327 -21.47 -3.57 -3.25
C ASP A 327 -20.26 -3.45 -2.30
N CYS A 328 -19.33 -2.52 -2.59
CA CYS A 328 -18.20 -2.20 -1.72
C CYS A 328 -18.61 -1.23 -0.61
N LYS A 329 -19.13 -1.76 0.50
CA LYS A 329 -19.62 -0.96 1.65
C LYS A 329 -18.56 -0.61 2.69
N SER A 330 -17.38 -1.19 2.60
CA SER A 330 -16.24 -0.85 3.45
C SER A 330 -14.92 -1.12 2.74
N ALA A 331 -13.84 -0.56 3.29
CA ALA A 331 -12.47 -0.84 2.87
C ALA A 331 -11.65 -1.31 4.08
N ILE A 332 -10.70 -2.22 3.83
CA ILE A 332 -9.72 -2.70 4.79
C ILE A 332 -8.39 -1.99 4.56
N LEU A 333 -7.90 -1.29 5.57
CA LEU A 333 -6.54 -0.77 5.61
C LEU A 333 -5.66 -1.71 6.44
N THR A 334 -4.73 -2.40 5.80
CA THR A 334 -3.70 -3.20 6.47
C THR A 334 -2.47 -2.34 6.70
N SER A 335 -2.23 -1.96 7.95
CA SER A 335 -1.00 -1.28 8.34
C SER A 335 -0.02 -2.31 8.89
N MET A 336 1.20 -2.36 8.33
CA MET A 336 2.23 -3.30 8.75
C MET A 336 3.51 -2.59 9.19
N GLY A 337 4.06 -3.02 10.33
CA GLY A 337 5.42 -2.77 10.77
C GLY A 337 6.24 -4.07 10.84
N ILE A 338 7.49 -3.96 11.26
CA ILE A 338 8.35 -5.14 11.50
C ILE A 338 7.92 -5.96 12.72
N ASP A 339 7.15 -5.33 13.61
CA ASP A 339 6.67 -5.84 14.90
C ASP A 339 5.21 -6.33 14.84
N GLY A 340 4.50 -6.20 13.71
CA GLY A 340 3.13 -6.68 13.60
C GLY A 340 2.32 -6.04 12.48
N VAL A 341 1.03 -6.40 12.44
CA VAL A 341 0.02 -5.89 11.51
C VAL A 341 -1.21 -5.48 12.29
N VAL A 342 -1.82 -4.36 11.90
CA VAL A 342 -3.17 -3.98 12.34
C VAL A 342 -4.02 -3.74 11.11
N MET A 343 -5.19 -4.36 11.07
CA MET A 343 -6.17 -4.17 10.01
C MET A 343 -7.34 -3.35 10.53
N HIS A 344 -7.66 -2.29 9.82
CA HIS A 344 -8.79 -1.41 10.11
C HIS A 344 -9.85 -1.54 9.03
N ARG A 345 -11.12 -1.56 9.42
CA ARG A 345 -12.26 -1.46 8.52
C ARG A 345 -12.85 -0.07 8.58
N ILE A 346 -12.92 0.59 7.42
CA ILE A 346 -13.49 1.92 7.22
C ILE A 346 -14.81 1.74 6.47
N GLN A 347 -15.90 2.33 6.98
CA GLN A 347 -17.21 2.25 6.33
C GLN A 347 -17.30 3.23 5.17
N ARG A 348 -18.06 2.87 4.12
CA ARG A 348 -18.40 3.77 3.03
C ARG A 348 -19.28 4.90 3.53
N ASP A 349 -18.96 6.14 3.14
CA ASP A 349 -19.76 7.32 3.41
C ASP A 349 -20.18 7.98 2.09
N GLU A 350 -21.45 7.84 1.73
CA GLU A 350 -21.98 8.39 0.47
C GLU A 350 -22.02 9.93 0.47
N GLU A 351 -22.19 10.58 1.63
CA GLU A 351 -22.16 12.03 1.71
C GLU A 351 -20.74 12.55 1.46
N LEU A 352 -19.74 11.87 2.02
CA LEU A 352 -18.33 12.17 1.77
C LEU A 352 -17.96 11.95 0.31
N ILE A 353 -18.31 10.80 -0.28
CA ILE A 353 -18.06 10.51 -1.70
C ILE A 353 -18.70 11.57 -2.60
N ARG A 354 -19.95 11.96 -2.31
CA ARG A 354 -20.64 13.04 -3.04
C ARG A 354 -19.87 14.36 -2.99
N LEU A 355 -19.43 14.77 -1.80
CA LEU A 355 -18.67 16.01 -1.62
C LEU A 355 -17.32 15.94 -2.34
N MET A 356 -16.65 14.78 -2.30
CA MET A 356 -15.40 14.57 -3.03
C MET A 356 -15.61 14.74 -4.53
N LEU A 357 -16.63 14.11 -5.10
CA LEU A 357 -16.96 14.25 -6.52
C LEU A 357 -17.31 15.69 -6.90
N LYS A 358 -18.06 16.41 -6.05
CA LYS A 358 -18.34 17.84 -6.24
C LYS A 358 -17.06 18.67 -6.34
N TYR A 359 -16.10 18.48 -5.43
CA TYR A 359 -14.86 19.26 -5.43
C TYR A 359 -13.88 18.82 -6.52
N VAL A 360 -13.89 17.55 -6.93
CA VAL A 360 -13.18 17.10 -8.13
C VAL A 360 -13.74 17.78 -9.38
N ASN A 361 -15.06 17.82 -9.55
CA ASN A 361 -15.69 18.53 -10.68
C ASN A 361 -15.35 20.02 -10.64
N PHE A 362 -15.37 20.64 -9.46
CA PHE A 362 -14.99 22.04 -9.30
C PHE A 362 -13.54 22.27 -9.72
N PHE A 363 -12.60 21.46 -9.23
CA PHE A 363 -11.18 21.60 -9.55
C PHE A 363 -10.93 21.44 -11.05
N PHE A 364 -11.51 20.39 -11.64
CA PHE A 364 -11.33 20.11 -13.06
C PHE A 364 -11.90 21.25 -13.93
N LYS A 365 -13.11 21.72 -13.61
CA LYS A 365 -13.75 22.82 -14.35
C LYS A 365 -12.99 24.13 -14.22
N ASN A 366 -12.67 24.56 -13.00
CA ASN A 366 -12.18 25.93 -12.76
C ASN A 366 -10.67 26.07 -12.94
N TYR A 367 -9.92 24.97 -12.87
CA TYR A 367 -8.47 25.00 -13.03
C TYR A 367 -8.06 24.30 -14.31
N VAL A 368 -8.37 23.02 -14.46
CA VAL A 368 -7.90 22.22 -15.61
C VAL A 368 -8.48 22.72 -16.94
N MET A 369 -9.80 22.84 -17.06
CA MET A 369 -10.44 23.26 -18.31
C MET A 369 -10.14 24.73 -18.66
N GLU A 370 -10.00 25.59 -17.66
CA GLU A 370 -9.63 26.99 -17.85
C GLU A 370 -8.11 27.18 -18.04
N ASN A 371 -7.33 26.09 -17.97
CA ASN A 371 -5.88 26.11 -18.00
C ASN A 371 -5.27 27.17 -17.04
N SER A 372 -5.84 27.25 -15.84
CA SER A 372 -5.49 28.21 -14.80
C SER A 372 -5.06 27.45 -13.56
N ALA A 373 -3.81 27.64 -13.13
CA ALA A 373 -3.29 26.95 -11.96
C ALA A 373 -4.14 27.25 -10.71
N PRO A 374 -4.42 26.25 -9.85
CA PRO A 374 -5.13 26.50 -8.60
C PRO A 374 -4.32 27.43 -7.69
N PRO A 375 -4.95 28.43 -7.04
CA PRO A 375 -4.27 29.24 -6.02
C PRO A 375 -4.05 28.42 -4.74
N GLU A 376 -3.22 28.89 -3.81
CA GLU A 376 -3.06 28.25 -2.49
C GLU A 376 -4.39 28.23 -1.71
N ASN A 377 -4.61 27.15 -0.95
CA ASN A 377 -5.77 26.94 -0.07
C ASN A 377 -7.14 27.09 -0.78
N PHE A 378 -7.20 26.74 -2.06
CA PHE A 378 -8.31 27.02 -2.99
C PHE A 378 -9.73 26.63 -2.55
N PHE A 379 -9.92 25.72 -1.57
CA PHE A 379 -11.25 25.34 -1.06
C PHE A 379 -11.47 25.57 0.44
N HIS A 380 -10.45 25.95 1.21
CA HIS A 380 -10.50 25.87 2.69
C HIS A 380 -11.66 26.65 3.34
N ASN A 381 -12.09 27.75 2.71
CA ASN A 381 -13.16 28.60 3.24
C ASN A 381 -14.56 28.19 2.78
N GLU A 382 -14.67 27.19 1.90
CA GLU A 382 -15.96 26.75 1.37
C GLU A 382 -16.74 25.91 2.41
N PRO A 383 -18.02 26.22 2.69
CA PRO A 383 -18.80 25.51 3.71
C PRO A 383 -18.87 24.00 3.50
N ASP A 384 -19.09 23.56 2.26
CA ASP A 384 -19.17 22.15 1.89
C ASP A 384 -17.81 21.45 1.99
N HIS A 385 -16.71 22.19 1.81
CA HIS A 385 -15.35 21.66 1.99
C HIS A 385 -15.06 21.41 3.46
N ARG A 386 -15.46 22.33 4.34
CA ARG A 386 -15.40 22.13 5.79
C ARG A 386 -16.25 20.94 6.25
N ARG A 387 -17.42 20.73 5.63
CA ARG A 387 -18.24 19.53 5.87
C ARG A 387 -17.50 18.26 5.44
N MET A 388 -16.84 18.29 4.28
CA MET A 388 -16.01 17.18 3.79
C MET A 388 -14.84 16.87 4.74
N ILE A 389 -14.14 17.88 5.27
CA ILE A 389 -13.09 17.73 6.29
C ILE A 389 -13.65 17.04 7.54
N PHE A 390 -14.80 17.51 8.05
CA PHE A 390 -15.45 16.92 9.22
C PHE A 390 -15.78 15.44 9.01
N LEU A 391 -16.37 15.08 7.86
CA LEU A 391 -16.70 13.68 7.54
C LEU A 391 -15.44 12.82 7.39
N THR A 392 -14.36 13.38 6.86
CA THR A 392 -13.06 12.70 6.73
C THR A 392 -12.49 12.36 8.11
N ILE A 393 -12.53 13.31 9.06
CA ILE A 393 -12.10 13.09 10.44
C ILE A 393 -12.98 12.04 11.11
N LYS A 394 -14.30 12.16 10.96
CA LYS A 394 -15.27 11.23 11.52
C LYS A 394 -15.02 9.80 11.02
N ALA A 395 -14.84 9.59 9.72
CA ALA A 395 -14.58 8.27 9.14
C ALA A 395 -13.27 7.65 9.64
N ALA A 396 -12.23 8.45 9.88
CA ALA A 396 -10.99 7.98 10.49
C ALA A 396 -11.17 7.56 11.95
N GLN A 397 -11.93 8.33 12.74
CA GLN A 397 -12.21 8.05 14.15
C GLN A 397 -13.15 6.86 14.36
N GLU A 398 -14.09 6.65 13.43
CA GLU A 398 -15.05 5.54 13.46
C GLU A 398 -14.48 4.24 12.84
N ALA A 399 -13.25 4.28 12.32
CA ALA A 399 -12.59 3.09 11.77
C ALA A 399 -12.45 2.00 12.84
N GLN A 400 -12.85 0.79 12.49
CA GLN A 400 -12.84 -0.35 13.41
C GLN A 400 -11.55 -1.15 13.24
N SER A 401 -10.76 -1.34 14.31
CA SER A 401 -9.72 -2.37 14.31
C SER A 401 -10.37 -3.75 14.26
N VAL A 402 -10.14 -4.51 13.19
CA VAL A 402 -10.73 -5.84 12.97
C VAL A 402 -9.76 -6.96 13.31
N ALA A 403 -8.46 -6.73 13.14
CA ALA A 403 -7.42 -7.68 13.47
C ALA A 403 -6.17 -6.96 13.97
N THR A 404 -5.48 -7.59 14.92
CA THR A 404 -4.12 -7.24 15.33
C THR A 404 -3.32 -8.53 15.38
N LEU A 405 -2.23 -8.58 14.63
CA LEU A 405 -1.29 -9.68 14.62
C LEU A 405 0.05 -9.16 15.15
N GLU A 406 0.55 -9.79 16.20
CA GLU A 406 1.88 -9.53 16.72
C GLU A 406 2.95 -10.04 15.74
N GLY A 407 4.20 -9.59 15.91
CA GLY A 407 5.26 -9.83 14.94
C GLY A 407 5.56 -11.31 14.67
N ASN A 408 5.32 -12.17 15.66
CA ASN A 408 5.45 -13.63 15.56
C ASN A 408 4.26 -14.32 14.90
N GLU A 409 3.10 -13.67 14.85
CA GLU A 409 1.89 -14.18 14.20
C GLU A 409 1.87 -13.82 12.71
N VAL A 410 2.57 -12.74 12.32
CA VAL A 410 2.68 -12.34 10.91
C VAL A 410 3.63 -13.29 10.17
N GLN A 411 3.05 -14.08 9.27
CA GLN A 411 3.78 -14.99 8.39
C GLN A 411 4.69 -14.20 7.42
N ARG A 412 5.99 -14.49 7.46
CA ARG A 412 7.03 -13.85 6.64
C ARG A 412 8.00 -14.90 6.12
N SER A 413 8.83 -14.54 5.15
CA SER A 413 9.88 -15.45 4.68
C SER A 413 10.82 -15.87 5.83
N PRO A 414 11.21 -17.16 5.92
CA PRO A 414 12.25 -17.63 6.83
C PRO A 414 13.68 -17.24 6.37
N GLN A 415 13.81 -16.63 5.19
CA GLN A 415 15.08 -16.19 4.62
C GLN A 415 15.30 -14.68 4.82
N ASN A 416 16.49 -14.17 4.47
CA ASN A 416 16.87 -12.76 4.61
C ASN A 416 16.68 -12.20 6.04
N LEU A 417 17.30 -12.86 7.01
CA LEU A 417 17.12 -12.54 8.45
C LEU A 417 17.84 -11.26 8.89
N ASP A 418 18.89 -10.86 8.17
CA ASP A 418 19.68 -9.68 8.50
C ASP A 418 19.02 -8.38 8.02
N PHE A 419 18.94 -7.36 8.88
CA PHE A 419 18.44 -6.02 8.51
C PHE A 419 19.42 -5.22 7.67
N PHE A 420 20.69 -5.62 7.63
CA PHE A 420 21.73 -4.99 6.85
C PHE A 420 22.54 -6.04 6.08
N LEU A 421 22.89 -5.75 4.82
CA LEU A 421 23.78 -6.56 3.98
C LEU A 421 25.24 -6.09 4.07
#